data_AF-W6L6J5-F1
#
_entry.id   AF-W6L6J5-F1
#
_cell.length_a   1.000
_cell.length_b   1.000
_cell.length_c   1.000
_cell.angle_alpha   90.00
_cell.angle_beta   90.00
_cell.angle_gamma   90.00
#
_symmetry.space_group_name_H-M   'P 1'
#
loop_
_entity.id
_entity.type
_entity.pdbx_description
1 polymer ?
#
loop_
_entity_poly.entity_id
_entity_poly.type
_entity_poly.pdbx_seq_one_letter_code
_entity_poly.pdbx_strand_id
1 'polypeptide(L)'
;MLESPSPMRESFIDPPTTITRFNQNHRPISLRRRIDGATDVAMRPVEGFGAIHEAEIARETNPPPLPPRSYGERGLEDLSCRWAQKFYGQVTFAPRNYPYPSSRWLARRFHMKKHRILKRFRFRRYKLAAVANLPFAKMIRVGMLPELKSSKTKKADIVEGRLSEQLVKAAKSSKGGKTVGKRTRPKSKYQV
;
A
#
# COMPACT_ATOMS: atom_id res chain seq x y z
N MET A 1 25.89 52.49 33.52
CA MET A 1 25.24 53.04 32.32
C MET A 1 25.62 52.14 31.16
N LEU A 2 24.64 51.49 30.54
CA LEU A 2 24.79 50.60 29.40
C LEU A 2 24.62 51.43 28.13
N GLU A 3 25.68 51.57 27.32
CA GLU A 3 25.60 52.21 26.01
C GLU A 3 26.01 51.24 24.91
N SER A 4 25.03 50.90 24.08
CA SER A 4 25.15 50.75 22.63
C SER A 4 23.79 51.21 22.09
N PRO A 5 23.69 51.97 20.97
CA PRO A 5 23.91 51.37 19.65
C PRO A 5 24.31 52.34 18.50
N SER A 6 24.72 51.78 17.35
CA SER A 6 24.02 51.98 16.06
C SER A 6 24.66 51.17 14.92
N PRO A 7 23.86 50.47 14.08
CA PRO A 7 24.35 49.69 12.95
C PRO A 7 24.49 50.55 11.69
N MET A 8 25.65 50.50 11.03
CA MET A 8 25.80 51.08 9.69
C MET A 8 25.05 50.22 8.66
N ARG A 9 24.02 50.82 8.06
CA ARG A 9 23.50 50.44 6.76
C ARG A 9 24.52 50.89 5.71
N GLU A 10 24.93 49.99 4.82
CA GLU A 10 25.22 50.41 3.46
C GLU A 10 24.83 49.31 2.46
N SER A 11 23.89 49.70 1.62
CA SER A 11 23.34 49.03 0.46
C SER A 11 24.35 49.00 -0.68
N PHE A 12 24.56 47.85 -1.32
CA PHE A 12 24.89 47.83 -2.74
C PHE A 12 24.40 46.54 -3.40
N ILE A 13 23.57 46.70 -4.43
CA ILE A 13 23.00 45.66 -5.30
C ILE A 13 23.62 45.86 -6.70
N ASP A 14 24.29 44.80 -7.18
CA ASP A 14 24.42 44.21 -8.54
C ASP A 14 25.01 44.98 -9.76
N PRO A 15 25.31 44.32 -10.93
CA PRO A 15 25.95 43.01 -11.29
C PRO A 15 26.94 43.23 -12.52
N PRO A 16 27.17 42.35 -13.55
CA PRO A 16 27.06 40.90 -13.76
C PRO A 16 28.31 40.23 -14.44
N THR A 17 28.17 38.92 -14.74
CA THR A 17 28.88 38.08 -15.77
C THR A 17 30.09 37.23 -15.35
N THR A 18 29.81 35.95 -15.04
CA THR A 18 30.73 34.87 -15.43
C THR A 18 29.92 33.68 -15.94
N ILE A 19 30.04 33.47 -17.24
CA ILE A 19 29.36 32.48 -18.06
C ILE A 19 29.87 31.09 -17.66
N THR A 20 29.08 30.31 -16.91
CA THR A 20 29.30 28.87 -16.80
C THR A 20 28.62 28.19 -17.99
N ARG A 21 29.44 27.71 -18.94
CA ARG A 21 29.03 27.04 -20.17
C ARG A 21 28.10 25.86 -19.88
N PHE A 22 26.88 25.98 -20.38
CA PHE A 22 25.88 24.92 -20.46
C PHE A 22 26.39 23.81 -21.40
N ASN A 23 26.43 22.57 -20.91
CA ASN A 23 26.96 21.42 -21.63
C ASN A 23 26.04 21.05 -22.81
N GLN A 24 26.37 21.55 -24.01
CA GLN A 24 25.67 21.30 -25.28
C GLN A 24 26.04 19.93 -25.87
N ASN A 25 25.70 18.85 -25.18
CA ASN A 25 25.73 17.49 -25.75
C ASN A 25 24.34 16.85 -25.68
N HIS A 26 23.36 17.47 -26.33
CA HIS A 26 22.08 16.82 -26.64
C HIS A 26 22.25 15.96 -27.90
N ARG A 27 22.48 14.66 -27.72
CA ARG A 27 22.06 13.66 -28.72
C ARG A 27 20.75 13.03 -28.25
N PRO A 28 19.66 13.06 -29.03
CA PRO A 28 18.44 12.34 -28.69
C PRO A 28 18.69 10.85 -28.95
N ILE A 29 19.17 10.11 -27.95
CA ILE A 29 19.15 8.66 -28.00
C ILE A 29 17.70 8.23 -27.76
N SER A 30 17.03 7.94 -28.87
CA SER A 30 15.71 7.30 -28.93
C SER A 30 15.77 5.90 -28.32
N LEU A 31 15.60 5.80 -27.00
CA LEU A 31 15.52 4.52 -26.31
C LEU A 31 14.09 4.25 -25.85
N ARG A 32 13.37 3.60 -26.77
CA ARG A 32 12.22 2.72 -26.62
C ARG A 32 11.85 2.40 -25.17
N ARG A 33 10.60 2.73 -24.82
CA ARG A 33 9.69 2.05 -23.87
C ARG A 33 10.38 0.97 -23.00
N ARG A 34 10.86 1.38 -21.83
CA ARG A 34 10.77 0.55 -20.63
C ARG A 34 9.87 1.27 -19.64
N ILE A 35 8.60 0.91 -19.68
CA ILE A 35 7.64 1.19 -18.63
C ILE A 35 8.07 0.29 -17.46
N ASP A 36 8.97 0.80 -16.62
CA ASP A 36 9.23 0.18 -15.33
C ASP A 36 7.99 0.40 -14.46
N GLY A 37 7.25 -0.69 -14.28
CA GLY A 37 6.09 -0.79 -13.42
C GLY A 37 6.46 -0.59 -11.96
N ALA A 38 6.55 0.66 -11.55
CA ALA A 38 6.55 1.09 -10.15
C ALA A 38 6.04 2.54 -10.02
N THR A 39 4.97 2.89 -10.72
CA THR A 39 4.23 4.11 -10.38
C THR A 39 3.10 3.73 -9.43
N ASP A 40 3.32 3.95 -8.13
CA ASP A 40 2.26 3.99 -7.12
C ASP A 40 1.21 5.00 -7.60
N VAL A 41 0.09 4.49 -8.11
CA VAL A 41 -1.06 5.29 -8.57
C VAL A 41 -1.56 6.22 -7.44
N ALA A 42 -1.29 5.87 -6.18
CA ALA A 42 -1.66 6.64 -4.99
C ALA A 42 -0.83 7.92 -4.75
N MET A 43 0.23 8.17 -5.53
CA MET A 43 1.13 9.32 -5.33
C MET A 43 1.09 10.33 -6.49
N ARG A 44 0.22 10.14 -7.49
CA ARG A 44 0.04 11.14 -8.53
C ARG A 44 -0.81 12.29 -7.99
N PRO A 45 -0.41 13.56 -8.24
CA PRO A 45 -1.34 14.67 -8.12
C PRO A 45 -2.57 14.36 -8.98
N VAL A 46 -3.76 14.57 -8.44
CA VAL A 46 -4.96 14.61 -9.27
C VAL A 46 -4.83 15.89 -10.07
N GLU A 47 -4.39 15.78 -11.33
CA GLU A 47 -4.57 16.86 -12.28
C GLU A 47 -6.07 17.09 -12.39
N GLY A 48 -6.50 18.28 -11.94
CA GLY A 48 -7.89 18.68 -11.94
C GLY A 48 -8.44 18.63 -13.35
N PHE A 49 -9.25 17.62 -13.64
CA PHE A 49 -10.21 17.73 -14.72
C PHE A 49 -11.25 18.74 -14.28
N GLY A 50 -11.15 19.93 -14.90
CA GLY A 50 -12.09 21.00 -14.74
C GLY A 50 -13.52 20.53 -15.02
N ALA A 51 -14.43 21.18 -14.30
CA ALA A 51 -15.85 21.20 -14.56
C ALA A 51 -16.16 21.21 -16.07
N ILE A 52 -17.01 20.29 -16.52
CA ILE A 52 -18.22 20.53 -17.32
C ILE A 52 -19.08 19.25 -17.16
N HIS A 53 -20.36 19.46 -16.84
CA HIS A 53 -21.45 18.49 -16.57
C HIS A 53 -21.88 18.31 -15.10
N GLU A 54 -22.11 19.43 -14.42
CA GLU A 54 -23.19 19.53 -13.43
C GLU A 54 -24.32 20.38 -14.02
N ALA A 55 -25.18 19.75 -14.80
CA ALA A 55 -26.54 20.22 -15.03
C ALA A 55 -27.38 19.02 -15.45
N GLU A 56 -28.51 18.85 -14.75
CA GLU A 56 -29.53 17.82 -14.95
C GLU A 56 -29.15 16.40 -14.52
N ILE A 57 -29.55 16.03 -13.30
CA ILE A 57 -30.57 15.00 -13.07
C ILE A 57 -30.96 15.04 -11.57
N ALA A 58 -32.25 15.36 -11.34
CA ALA A 58 -33.18 15.03 -10.25
C ALA A 58 -32.58 14.58 -8.89
N ARG A 59 -32.86 15.31 -7.79
CA ARG A 59 -34.05 15.23 -6.92
C ARG A 59 -34.31 13.83 -6.32
N GLU A 60 -34.59 13.85 -5.01
CA GLU A 60 -35.11 12.77 -4.14
C GLU A 60 -34.12 11.76 -3.54
N THR A 61 -33.51 12.12 -2.42
CA THR A 61 -33.65 11.51 -1.08
C THR A 61 -32.51 12.05 -0.23
N ASN A 62 -32.82 12.71 0.90
CA ASN A 62 -31.80 13.22 1.83
C ASN A 62 -31.45 12.12 2.85
N PRO A 63 -30.36 11.34 2.69
CA PRO A 63 -29.73 10.74 3.85
C PRO A 63 -29.13 11.87 4.72
N PRO A 64 -29.03 11.68 6.06
CA PRO A 64 -28.44 12.69 6.94
C PRO A 64 -27.03 13.05 6.47
N PRO A 65 -26.59 14.32 6.62
CA PRO A 65 -25.28 14.75 6.17
C PRO A 65 -24.22 13.95 6.92
N LEU A 66 -23.58 13.03 6.19
CA LEU A 66 -22.35 12.39 6.66
C LEU A 66 -21.36 13.51 7.00
N PRO A 67 -20.60 13.40 8.10
CA PRO A 67 -19.60 14.40 8.46
C PRO A 67 -18.68 14.65 7.25
N PRO A 68 -18.14 15.87 7.07
CA PRO A 68 -17.28 16.19 5.94
C PRO A 68 -16.11 15.20 5.91
N ARG A 69 -16.23 14.17 5.07
CA ARG A 69 -15.23 13.11 4.95
C ARG A 69 -13.96 13.77 4.44
N SER A 70 -12.91 13.70 5.25
CA SER A 70 -11.63 14.31 4.94
C SER A 70 -11.15 13.91 3.54
N TYR A 71 -10.62 14.88 2.81
CA TYR A 71 -10.04 14.71 1.48
C TYR A 71 -9.01 13.56 1.52
N GLY A 72 -9.35 12.42 0.89
CA GLY A 72 -8.51 11.21 0.88
C GLY A 72 -9.21 9.90 1.27
N GLU A 73 -10.39 9.93 1.90
CA GLU A 73 -11.12 8.70 2.27
C GLU A 73 -11.81 8.00 1.08
N ARG A 74 -12.41 8.76 0.15
CA ARG A 74 -13.17 8.20 -0.99
C ARG A 74 -12.34 7.24 -1.86
N GLY A 75 -11.07 7.56 -2.13
CA GLY A 75 -10.19 6.71 -2.94
C GLY A 75 -9.63 5.48 -2.22
N LEU A 76 -9.76 5.39 -0.89
CA LEU A 76 -9.32 4.21 -0.13
C LEU A 76 -10.40 3.13 -0.06
N GLU A 77 -11.68 3.51 0.03
CA GLU A 77 -12.82 2.60 0.14
C GLU A 77 -13.01 1.76 -1.14
N ASP A 78 -12.84 2.33 -2.33
CA ASP A 78 -12.97 1.62 -3.60
C ASP A 78 -11.89 0.55 -3.84
N LEU A 79 -10.78 0.59 -3.07
CA LEU A 79 -9.69 -0.39 -3.13
C LEU A 79 -9.84 -1.53 -2.11
N SER A 80 -10.97 -1.58 -1.39
CA SER A 80 -11.24 -2.48 -0.25
C SER A 80 -11.62 -3.91 -0.60
N CYS A 81 -11.89 -4.25 -1.88
CA CYS A 81 -12.28 -5.60 -2.32
C CYS A 81 -11.13 -6.64 -2.26
N ARG A 82 -10.19 -6.50 -1.32
CA ARG A 82 -9.04 -7.37 -1.11
C ARG A 82 -9.07 -7.92 0.32
N TRP A 83 -8.85 -9.23 0.48
CA TRP A 83 -8.77 -9.85 1.81
C TRP A 83 -7.63 -9.30 2.68
N ALA A 84 -6.52 -8.90 2.07
CA ALA A 84 -5.37 -8.40 2.80
C ALA A 84 -5.47 -6.89 3.03
N GLN A 85 -5.22 -6.46 4.26
CA GLN A 85 -5.16 -5.05 4.63
C GLN A 85 -4.17 -4.27 3.74
N LYS A 86 -4.64 -3.17 3.13
CA LYS A 86 -3.81 -2.30 2.28
C LYS A 86 -2.72 -1.58 3.10
N PHE A 87 -3.12 -1.01 4.23
CA PHE A 87 -2.30 -0.19 5.11
C PHE A 87 -2.36 -0.66 6.57
N TYR A 88 -1.20 -0.71 7.23
CA TYR A 88 -1.08 -1.20 8.61
C TYR A 88 -1.03 -0.03 9.62
N GLY A 89 -2.18 0.61 9.82
CA GLY A 89 -2.35 1.82 10.64
C GLY A 89 -2.76 3.03 9.78
N GLN A 90 -2.88 4.20 10.41
CA GLN A 90 -3.30 5.43 9.76
C GLN A 90 -2.12 6.10 9.03
N VAL A 91 -2.02 5.85 7.71
CA VAL A 91 -0.94 6.37 6.86
C VAL A 91 -1.16 7.83 6.45
N THR A 92 -2.39 8.31 6.54
CA THR A 92 -2.83 9.65 6.14
C THR A 92 -2.90 10.63 7.31
N PHE A 93 -2.09 10.42 8.35
CA PHE A 93 -1.99 11.32 9.50
C PHE A 93 -1.20 12.57 9.12
N ALA A 94 -1.86 13.50 8.43
CA ALA A 94 -1.34 14.78 8.01
C ALA A 94 -2.33 15.89 8.41
N PRO A 95 -1.89 17.17 8.47
CA PRO A 95 -2.81 18.30 8.63
C PRO A 95 -3.91 18.28 7.56
N ARG A 96 -5.10 18.76 7.92
CA ARG A 96 -6.34 18.57 7.14
C ARG A 96 -6.25 18.99 5.67
N ASN A 97 -5.42 19.98 5.34
CA ASN A 97 -5.25 20.52 3.98
C ASN A 97 -3.87 20.19 3.38
N TYR A 98 -3.24 19.10 3.79
CA TYR A 98 -2.01 18.64 3.14
C TYR A 98 -2.32 18.19 1.70
N PRO A 99 -1.59 18.66 0.67
CA PRO A 99 -1.98 18.46 -0.73
C PRO A 99 -1.79 17.03 -1.27
N TYR A 100 -1.35 16.10 -0.42
CA TYR A 100 -1.13 14.70 -0.73
C TYR A 100 -1.79 13.81 0.32
N PRO A 101 -2.10 12.53 0.01
CA PRO A 101 -2.70 11.64 1.00
C PRO A 101 -1.77 11.36 2.19
N SER A 102 -0.45 11.37 2.01
CA SER A 102 0.50 11.15 3.10
C SER A 102 1.83 11.86 2.83
N SER A 103 2.52 12.28 3.90
CA SER A 103 3.87 12.81 3.80
C SER A 103 4.88 11.67 3.52
N ARG A 104 5.98 11.99 2.82
CA ARG A 104 7.03 11.00 2.50
C ARG A 104 7.61 10.33 3.74
N TRP A 105 7.79 11.10 4.81
CA TRP A 105 8.29 10.61 6.09
C TRP A 105 7.35 9.57 6.71
N LEU A 106 6.06 9.89 6.79
CA LEU A 106 5.07 9.00 7.40
C LEU A 106 4.87 7.74 6.56
N ALA A 107 4.77 7.90 5.24
CA ALA A 107 4.70 6.79 4.30
C ALA A 107 5.88 5.83 4.47
N ARG A 108 7.12 6.35 4.63
CA ARG A 108 8.32 5.53 4.87
C ARG A 108 8.23 4.72 6.17
N ARG A 109 7.75 5.33 7.26
CA ARG A 109 7.58 4.62 8.56
C ARG A 109 6.58 3.48 8.44
N PHE A 110 5.41 3.72 7.84
CA PHE A 110 4.40 2.68 7.66
C PHE A 110 4.79 1.65 6.60
N HIS A 111 5.57 2.04 5.59
CA HIS A 111 6.17 1.11 4.64
C HIS A 111 7.10 0.12 5.36
N MET A 112 7.97 0.60 6.25
CA MET A 112 8.83 -0.27 7.06
C MET A 112 8.02 -1.18 8.00
N LYS A 113 6.95 -0.67 8.62
CA LYS A 113 6.03 -1.49 9.44
C LYS A 113 5.39 -2.60 8.61
N LYS A 114 4.82 -2.27 7.44
CA LYS A 114 4.22 -3.23 6.50
C LYS A 114 5.25 -4.26 6.04
N HIS A 115 6.46 -3.81 5.68
CA HIS A 115 7.56 -4.69 5.29
C HIS A 115 7.89 -5.72 6.38
N ARG A 116 8.05 -5.28 7.63
CA ARG A 116 8.33 -6.19 8.77
C ARG A 116 7.21 -7.22 8.98
N ILE A 117 5.95 -6.80 8.87
CA ILE A 117 4.79 -7.70 9.03
C ILE A 117 4.74 -8.74 7.90
N LEU A 118 4.86 -8.30 6.65
CA LEU A 118 4.85 -9.21 5.49
C LEU A 118 6.06 -10.16 5.49
N LYS A 119 7.24 -9.66 5.88
CA LYS A 119 8.43 -10.47 6.08
C LYS A 119 8.17 -11.56 7.12
N ARG A 120 7.55 -11.21 8.27
CA ARG A 120 7.15 -12.18 9.31
C ARG A 120 6.19 -13.24 8.77
N PHE A 121 5.17 -12.85 8.00
CA PHE A 121 4.20 -13.80 7.41
C PHE A 121 4.88 -14.81 6.48
N ARG A 122 5.82 -14.34 5.64
CA ARG A 122 6.60 -15.20 4.75
C ARG A 122 7.48 -16.17 5.53
N PHE A 123 8.33 -15.68 6.42
CA PHE A 123 9.28 -16.55 7.13
C PHE A 123 8.61 -17.57 8.05
N ARG A 124 7.46 -17.21 8.63
CA ARG A 124 6.69 -18.13 9.48
C ARG A 124 5.70 -18.99 8.69
N ARG A 125 5.70 -18.92 7.36
CA ARG A 125 4.85 -19.71 6.44
C ARG A 125 3.37 -19.67 6.82
N TYR A 126 2.84 -18.48 7.03
CA TYR A 126 1.44 -18.32 7.42
C TYR A 126 0.51 -18.83 6.32
N LYS A 127 -0.47 -19.65 6.73
CA LYS A 127 -1.54 -20.20 5.87
C LYS A 127 -2.87 -20.00 6.60
N LEU A 128 -3.85 -19.42 5.92
CA LEU A 128 -5.20 -19.15 6.41
C LEU A 128 -6.22 -19.80 5.48
N ALA A 129 -7.33 -20.27 6.03
CA ALA A 129 -8.46 -20.77 5.26
C ALA A 129 -9.77 -20.20 5.80
N ALA A 130 -10.65 -19.82 4.88
CA ALA A 130 -12.08 -19.64 5.13
C ALA A 130 -12.79 -20.79 4.45
N VAL A 131 -13.65 -21.48 5.19
CA VAL A 131 -14.36 -22.67 4.73
C VAL A 131 -15.83 -22.32 4.60
N ALA A 132 -16.49 -22.85 3.57
CA ALA A 132 -17.92 -22.67 3.38
C ALA A 132 -18.70 -23.21 4.58
N ASN A 133 -19.85 -22.61 4.89
CA ASN A 133 -20.73 -22.99 6.01
C ASN A 133 -20.07 -22.89 7.40
N LEU A 134 -18.94 -22.18 7.51
CA LEU A 134 -18.35 -21.75 8.78
C LEU A 134 -18.33 -20.21 8.83
N PRO A 135 -18.29 -19.61 10.04
CA PRO A 135 -18.24 -18.16 10.17
C PRO A 135 -17.00 -17.59 9.48
N PHE A 136 -17.19 -16.93 8.34
CA PHE A 136 -16.11 -16.45 7.45
C PHE A 136 -15.13 -15.49 8.12
N ALA A 137 -15.60 -14.71 9.09
CA ALA A 137 -14.77 -13.80 9.89
C ALA A 137 -13.74 -14.56 10.76
N LYS A 138 -14.03 -15.80 11.15
CA LYS A 138 -13.14 -16.65 11.95
C LYS A 138 -12.41 -17.63 11.03
N MET A 139 -11.37 -17.15 10.37
CA MET A 139 -10.51 -17.97 9.52
C MET A 139 -9.67 -18.96 10.32
N ILE A 140 -9.54 -20.19 9.81
CA ILE A 140 -8.72 -21.25 10.39
C ILE A 140 -7.25 -20.99 10.06
N ARG A 141 -6.38 -21.04 11.07
CA ARG A 141 -4.92 -20.88 10.91
C ARG A 141 -4.27 -22.20 10.51
N VAL A 142 -4.42 -22.57 9.25
CA VAL A 142 -3.87 -23.82 8.65
C VAL A 142 -2.38 -24.01 8.93
N GLY A 143 -1.60 -22.93 8.99
CA GLY A 143 -0.16 -23.00 9.31
C GLY A 143 0.17 -23.41 10.76
N MET A 144 -0.82 -23.58 11.62
CA MET A 144 -0.70 -24.07 13.01
C MET A 144 -1.27 -25.48 13.20
N LEU A 145 -1.78 -26.12 12.14
CA LEU A 145 -2.18 -27.53 12.17
C LEU A 145 -0.97 -28.45 12.41
N PRO A 146 -1.14 -29.59 13.09
CA PRO A 146 -0.01 -30.44 13.50
C PRO A 146 0.87 -30.90 12.34
N GLU A 147 0.33 -31.12 11.14
CA GLU A 147 1.05 -31.57 9.95
C GLU A 147 1.80 -30.46 9.22
N LEU A 148 1.36 -29.21 9.40
CA LEU A 148 1.85 -28.04 8.65
C LEU A 148 2.58 -27.03 9.52
N LYS A 149 2.59 -27.20 10.85
CA LYS A 149 3.25 -26.28 11.77
C LYS A 149 4.75 -26.25 11.51
N SER A 150 5.30 -25.04 11.45
CA SER A 150 6.74 -24.83 11.29
C SER A 150 7.52 -25.01 12.60
N SER A 151 6.87 -24.78 13.74
CA SER A 151 7.49 -24.91 15.05
C SER A 151 7.28 -26.31 15.62
N LYS A 152 8.35 -26.92 16.12
CA LYS A 152 8.29 -28.23 16.79
C LYS A 152 7.70 -28.13 18.19
N THR A 153 7.93 -27.02 18.89
CA THR A 153 7.62 -26.86 20.32
C THR A 153 6.22 -26.31 20.59
N LYS A 154 5.67 -25.49 19.69
CA LYS A 154 4.36 -24.87 19.94
C LYS A 154 3.21 -25.88 19.82
N LYS A 155 2.21 -25.71 20.70
CA LYS A 155 0.94 -26.41 20.64
C LYS A 155 0.27 -26.13 19.29
N ALA A 156 -0.25 -27.18 18.67
CA ALA A 156 -0.99 -27.09 17.42
C ALA A 156 -2.42 -26.61 17.68
N ASP A 157 -3.04 -26.00 16.67
CA ASP A 157 -4.47 -25.70 16.70
C ASP A 157 -5.26 -26.99 16.50
N ILE A 158 -6.37 -27.15 17.24
CA ILE A 158 -7.25 -28.31 17.16
C ILE A 158 -8.40 -27.95 16.21
N VAL A 159 -8.56 -28.75 15.16
CA VAL A 159 -9.63 -28.66 14.16
C VAL A 159 -10.19 -30.07 13.97
N GLU A 160 -11.48 -30.19 13.64
CA GLU A 160 -12.13 -31.46 13.34
C GLU A 160 -11.32 -32.29 12.32
N GLY A 161 -11.12 -33.59 12.57
CA GLY A 161 -10.22 -34.45 11.81
C GLY A 161 -10.51 -34.48 10.30
N ARG A 162 -11.78 -34.64 9.91
CA ARG A 162 -12.15 -34.65 8.48
C ARG A 162 -11.85 -33.31 7.79
N LEU A 163 -12.06 -32.20 8.50
CA LEU A 163 -11.79 -30.87 7.97
C LEU A 163 -10.29 -30.59 7.91
N SER A 164 -9.53 -30.99 8.93
CA SER A 164 -8.06 -30.80 8.97
C SER A 164 -7.39 -31.56 7.83
N GLU A 165 -7.79 -32.81 7.56
CA GLU A 165 -7.28 -33.60 6.45
C GLU A 165 -7.54 -32.94 5.10
N GLN A 166 -8.75 -32.42 4.87
CA GLN A 166 -9.09 -31.70 3.64
C GLN A 166 -8.23 -30.44 3.47
N LEU A 167 -8.01 -29.68 4.54
CA LEU A 167 -7.18 -28.48 4.53
C LEU A 167 -5.71 -28.81 4.27
N VAL A 168 -5.18 -29.87 4.87
CA VAL A 168 -3.81 -30.35 4.63
C VAL A 168 -3.65 -30.82 3.19
N LYS A 169 -4.64 -31.57 2.65
CA LYS A 169 -4.67 -32.00 1.26
C LYS A 169 -4.70 -30.81 0.30
N ALA A 170 -5.54 -29.80 0.56
CA ALA A 170 -5.63 -28.59 -0.24
C ALA A 170 -4.32 -27.76 -0.20
N ALA A 171 -3.70 -27.64 0.96
CA ALA A 171 -2.41 -26.96 1.08
C ALA A 171 -1.32 -27.68 0.28
N LYS A 172 -1.27 -29.02 0.34
CA LYS A 172 -0.32 -29.85 -0.41
C LYS A 172 -0.58 -29.84 -1.91
N SER A 173 -1.83 -29.84 -2.37
CA SER A 173 -2.13 -29.77 -3.80
C SER A 173 -1.74 -28.40 -4.39
N SER A 174 -1.91 -27.32 -3.63
CA SER A 174 -1.51 -25.97 -4.05
C SER A 174 0.02 -25.80 -4.19
N LYS A 175 0.80 -26.65 -3.51
CA LYS A 175 2.27 -26.70 -3.60
C LYS A 175 2.74 -27.28 -4.94
N GLY A 176 1.90 -28.07 -5.62
CA GLY A 176 2.26 -28.85 -6.80
C GLY A 176 2.67 -28.04 -8.03
N GLY A 177 3.13 -28.76 -9.06
CA GLY A 177 3.44 -28.22 -10.40
C GLY A 177 2.26 -27.47 -11.02
N LYS A 178 2.52 -26.61 -12.02
CA LYS A 178 1.42 -26.03 -12.79
C LYS A 178 0.73 -27.18 -13.52
N THR A 179 -0.55 -27.42 -13.22
CA THR A 179 -1.32 -28.41 -13.95
C THR A 179 -1.68 -27.85 -15.33
N VAL A 180 -1.44 -28.63 -16.38
CA VAL A 180 -1.86 -28.30 -17.74
C VAL A 180 -3.38 -28.10 -17.77
N GLY A 181 -3.86 -27.12 -18.54
CA GLY A 181 -5.28 -26.74 -18.59
C GLY A 181 -5.78 -25.88 -17.42
N LYS A 182 -4.94 -25.57 -16.41
CA LYS A 182 -5.29 -24.62 -15.33
C LYS A 182 -4.54 -23.30 -15.49
N ARG A 183 -5.18 -22.20 -15.04
CA ARG A 183 -4.60 -20.85 -15.04
C ARG A 183 -3.32 -20.83 -14.18
N THR A 184 -2.26 -20.19 -14.69
CA THR A 184 -1.01 -20.01 -13.95
C THR A 184 -1.28 -19.19 -12.67
N ARG A 185 -0.69 -19.63 -11.54
CA ARG A 185 -0.74 -18.93 -10.26
C ARG A 185 0.69 -18.67 -9.75
N PRO A 186 0.93 -17.54 -9.05
CA PRO A 186 2.25 -17.21 -8.53
C PRO A 186 2.69 -18.22 -7.48
N LYS A 187 3.97 -18.61 -7.51
CA LYS A 187 4.57 -19.56 -6.57
C LYS A 187 5.68 -18.89 -5.77
N SER A 188 5.95 -19.39 -4.57
CA SER A 188 7.08 -18.91 -3.75
C SER A 188 7.63 -19.99 -2.83
N LYS A 189 8.90 -19.84 -2.42
CA LYS A 189 9.57 -20.74 -1.44
C LYS A 189 8.77 -20.94 -0.14
N TYR A 190 8.04 -19.92 0.30
CA TYR A 190 7.33 -19.91 1.58
C TYR A 190 5.91 -20.50 1.51
N GLN A 191 5.44 -20.88 0.33
CA GLN A 191 4.11 -21.49 0.14
C GLN A 191 4.07 -22.97 0.55
N VAL A 192 5.22 -23.64 0.47
CA VAL A 192 5.41 -25.08 0.74
C VAL A 192 4.85 -25.49 2.09
#